data_AF-A0A932M6B6-F1
#
_entry.id   AF-A0A932M6B6-F1
#
_cell.length_a   1.000
_cell.length_b   1.000
_cell.length_c   1.000
_cell.angle_alpha   90.00
_cell.angle_beta   90.00
_cell.angle_gamma   90.00
#
_symmetry.space_group_name_H-M   'P 1'
#
loop_
_entity.id
_entity.type
_entity.pdbx_description
1 polymer ?
#
loop_
_entity_poly.entity_id
_entity_poly.type
_entity_poly.pdbx_seq_one_letter_code
_entity_poly.pdbx_strand_id
1 'polypeptide(L)'
;MLPVPFALLIFAAVAAFSVPAGAAERDANGVFLVAKREMRDPNFREVVVLVTQPRQGGPWGVIINRPLRHPLHEVFPEYDALKKRKDVLFFGGPVSRQGLVVLVHSPELPPGATAVLRDVFFTSDVDLIDRLLQRPDPTRGLRVYSGYSGWRPGQLQSEIARGDWHVLPADAETVFDKDPARVWPELIERASTKHTNTREIVRAGDRERDNRAPALTRSRPPVF
;
A
#
# COMPACT_ATOMS: atom_id res chain seq x y z
N MET A 1 -5.39 -49.54 -8.40
CA MET A 1 -5.65 -48.49 -7.39
C MET A 1 -4.37 -47.69 -7.20
N LEU A 2 -4.28 -46.52 -7.83
CA LEU A 2 -3.24 -45.49 -7.61
C LEU A 2 -4.00 -44.20 -7.24
N PRO A 3 -3.57 -43.41 -6.25
CA PRO A 3 -4.24 -42.15 -5.94
C PRO A 3 -3.83 -41.08 -6.97
N VAL A 4 -4.82 -40.44 -7.57
CA VAL A 4 -4.66 -39.23 -8.40
C VAL A 4 -4.39 -38.05 -7.45
N PRO A 5 -3.34 -37.24 -7.65
CA PRO A 5 -3.03 -36.13 -6.74
C PRO A 5 -4.02 -34.98 -6.92
N PHE A 6 -4.42 -34.43 -5.77
CA PHE A 6 -5.36 -33.32 -5.62
C PHE A 6 -4.69 -32.02 -6.05
N ALA A 7 -4.84 -31.63 -7.31
CA ALA A 7 -4.44 -30.32 -7.81
C ALA A 7 -5.46 -29.83 -8.85
N LEU A 8 -5.65 -28.51 -8.86
CA LEU A 8 -6.49 -27.74 -9.77
C LEU A 8 -8.01 -27.87 -9.56
N LEU A 9 -8.60 -26.84 -8.95
CA LEU A 9 -9.75 -26.12 -9.50
C LEU A 9 -10.15 -24.98 -8.54
N ILE A 10 -9.81 -23.74 -8.92
CA ILE A 10 -10.72 -22.60 -9.19
C ILE A 10 -9.81 -21.43 -9.55
N PHE A 11 -9.51 -21.30 -10.86
CA PHE A 11 -8.97 -20.05 -11.42
C PHE A 11 -10.17 -19.20 -11.80
N ALA A 12 -10.52 -18.23 -10.96
CA ALA A 12 -11.44 -17.17 -11.36
C ALA A 12 -10.62 -16.13 -12.14
N ALA A 13 -11.05 -15.89 -13.39
CA ALA A 13 -10.43 -15.00 -14.36
C ALA A 13 -9.99 -13.67 -13.74
N VAL A 14 -8.68 -13.49 -13.58
CA VAL A 14 -8.08 -12.16 -13.63
C VAL A 14 -8.20 -11.75 -15.10
N ALA A 15 -8.93 -10.67 -15.38
CA ALA A 15 -8.90 -10.07 -16.71
C ALA A 15 -7.44 -9.86 -17.07
N ALA A 16 -6.98 -10.51 -18.14
CA ALA A 16 -5.63 -10.39 -18.63
C ALA A 16 -5.39 -8.94 -19.06
N PHE A 17 -4.85 -8.14 -18.14
CA PHE A 17 -4.24 -6.87 -18.50
C PHE A 17 -2.87 -7.18 -19.09
N SER A 18 -2.84 -7.52 -20.38
CA SER A 18 -1.59 -7.51 -21.13
C SER A 18 -1.12 -6.07 -21.26
N VAL A 19 -0.17 -5.67 -20.40
CA VAL A 19 0.57 -4.43 -20.55
C VAL A 19 1.57 -4.64 -21.71
N PRO A 20 1.57 -3.81 -22.76
CA PRO A 20 2.58 -3.91 -23.80
C PRO A 20 3.97 -3.67 -23.22
N ALA A 21 4.85 -4.65 -23.39
CA ALA A 21 6.27 -4.54 -23.08
C ALA A 21 6.90 -3.49 -24.01
N GLY A 22 7.11 -2.27 -23.51
CA GLY A 22 7.75 -1.22 -24.32
C GLY A 22 7.62 0.23 -23.84
N ALA A 23 7.23 0.51 -22.60
CA ALA A 23 7.18 1.89 -22.08
C ALA A 23 7.36 2.02 -20.55
N ALA A 24 7.99 1.04 -19.91
CA ALA A 24 8.14 1.01 -18.45
C ALA A 24 9.37 1.79 -17.96
N GLU A 25 9.45 3.07 -18.31
CA GLU A 25 10.16 4.05 -17.49
C GLU A 25 9.13 4.82 -16.63
N ARG A 26 9.24 4.62 -15.30
CA ARG A 26 9.33 5.68 -14.27
C ARG A 26 8.12 6.33 -13.58
N ASP A 27 6.87 5.93 -13.76
CA ASP A 27 5.79 6.52 -12.94
C ASP A 27 5.56 5.76 -11.61
N ALA A 28 6.62 5.53 -10.85
CA ALA A 28 6.50 5.05 -9.48
C ALA A 28 5.84 6.14 -8.62
N ASN A 29 4.59 5.94 -8.25
CA ASN A 29 3.78 6.91 -7.53
C ASN A 29 3.14 6.34 -6.25
N GLY A 30 3.74 5.27 -5.72
CA GLY A 30 3.24 4.59 -4.56
C GLY A 30 3.22 5.46 -3.31
N VAL A 31 2.14 5.36 -2.54
CA VAL A 31 1.98 6.04 -1.23
C VAL A 31 1.43 5.07 -0.20
N PHE A 32 1.62 5.39 1.08
CA PHE A 32 0.95 4.68 2.16
C PHE A 32 -0.37 5.36 2.49
N LEU A 33 -1.44 4.56 2.47
CA LEU A 33 -2.71 4.87 3.10
C LEU A 33 -2.71 4.26 4.50
N VAL A 34 -2.67 5.11 5.52
CA VAL A 34 -2.71 4.69 6.92
C VAL A 34 -4.13 4.88 7.42
N ALA A 35 -4.80 3.79 7.79
CA ALA A 35 -6.16 3.85 8.29
C ALA A 35 -6.22 4.71 9.55
N LYS A 36 -7.18 5.63 9.64
CA LYS A 36 -7.41 6.35 10.89
C LYS A 36 -8.06 5.45 11.94
N ARG A 37 -8.01 5.87 13.20
CA ARG A 37 -8.56 5.11 14.34
C ARG A 37 -10.06 4.88 14.21
N GLU A 38 -10.75 5.81 13.56
CA GLU A 38 -12.18 5.79 13.33
C GLU A 38 -12.61 4.92 12.13
N MET A 39 -11.65 4.29 11.41
CA MET A 39 -11.92 3.44 10.25
C MET A 39 -12.91 2.33 10.62
N ARG A 40 -14.08 2.35 9.98
CA ARG A 40 -15.18 1.43 10.32
C ARG A 40 -15.13 0.12 9.54
N ASP A 41 -14.59 0.14 8.32
CA ASP A 41 -14.51 -1.04 7.46
C ASP A 41 -13.65 -2.12 8.13
N PRO A 42 -14.20 -3.31 8.43
CA PRO A 42 -13.47 -4.37 9.09
C PRO A 42 -12.24 -4.86 8.28
N ASN A 43 -12.27 -4.77 6.96
CA ASN A 43 -11.14 -5.14 6.11
C ASN A 43 -9.96 -4.17 6.27
N PHE A 44 -10.20 -2.94 6.74
CA PHE A 44 -9.19 -1.88 6.78
C PHE A 44 -8.94 -1.28 8.17
N ARG A 45 -9.44 -1.90 9.25
CA ARG A 45 -9.06 -1.49 10.62
C ARG A 45 -7.58 -1.74 10.87
N GLU A 46 -6.91 -0.72 11.41
CA GLU A 46 -5.49 -0.77 11.83
C GLU A 46 -4.54 -1.25 10.72
N VAL A 47 -4.81 -0.84 9.48
CA VAL A 47 -3.99 -1.24 8.33
C VAL A 47 -3.18 -0.09 7.75
N VAL A 48 -2.11 -0.48 7.09
CA VAL A 48 -1.38 0.34 6.13
C VAL A 48 -1.47 -0.34 4.77
N VAL A 49 -1.93 0.41 3.78
CA VAL A 49 -2.02 -0.07 2.39
C VAL A 49 -0.96 0.65 1.57
N LEU A 50 -0.10 -0.10 0.89
CA LEU A 50 0.72 0.45 -0.19
C LEU A 50 -0.15 0.51 -1.44
N VAL A 51 -0.48 1.72 -1.88
CA VAL A 51 -1.33 1.98 -3.06
C VAL A 51 -0.50 2.61 -4.17
N THR A 52 -0.77 2.21 -5.41
CA THR A 52 -0.28 2.86 -6.63
C THR A 52 -1.45 3.12 -7.57
N GLN A 53 -1.29 4.07 -8.48
CA GLN A 53 -2.30 4.36 -9.49
C GLN A 53 -1.63 4.50 -10.86
N PRO A 54 -1.71 3.50 -11.74
CA PRO A 54 -1.19 3.63 -13.10
C PRO A 54 -1.97 4.71 -13.87
N ARG A 55 -1.33 5.32 -14.89
CA ARG A 55 -1.97 6.33 -15.75
C ARG A 55 -3.28 5.83 -16.37
N GLN A 56 -3.29 4.57 -16.77
CA GLN A 56 -4.46 3.89 -17.31
C GLN A 56 -4.89 2.84 -16.29
N GLY A 57 -5.88 3.17 -15.47
CA GLY A 57 -6.42 2.28 -14.47
C GLY A 57 -6.89 2.99 -13.20
N GLY A 58 -7.58 2.25 -12.35
CA GLY A 58 -7.94 2.69 -11.00
C GLY A 58 -6.80 2.48 -10.02
N PRO A 59 -6.85 3.12 -8.84
CA PRO A 59 -5.92 2.84 -7.77
C PRO A 59 -6.09 1.41 -7.26
N TRP A 60 -4.96 0.77 -6.97
CA TRP A 60 -4.91 -0.56 -6.38
C TRP A 60 -3.70 -0.65 -5.45
N GLY A 61 -3.72 -1.61 -4.54
CA GLY A 61 -2.68 -1.75 -3.54
C GLY A 61 -2.77 -3.04 -2.74
N VAL A 62 -1.87 -3.18 -1.77
CA VAL A 62 -1.84 -4.33 -0.85
C VAL A 62 -1.69 -3.86 0.59
N ILE A 63 -2.41 -4.50 1.51
CA ILE A 63 -2.24 -4.28 2.94
C ILE A 63 -0.89 -4.89 3.34
N ILE A 64 0.04 -4.05 3.80
CA ILE A 64 1.43 -4.48 4.05
C ILE A 64 1.66 -5.08 5.44
N ASN A 65 0.69 -4.94 6.34
CA ASN A 65 0.85 -5.23 7.77
C ASN A 65 -0.07 -6.35 8.30
N ARG A 66 -0.64 -7.19 7.42
CA ARG A 66 -1.52 -8.31 7.81
C ARG A 66 -0.92 -9.67 7.39
N PRO A 67 0.06 -10.20 8.13
CA PRO A 67 0.52 -11.56 7.92
C PRO A 67 -0.61 -12.56 8.23
N LEU A 68 -0.68 -13.63 7.44
CA LEU A 68 -1.56 -14.77 7.68
C LEU A 68 -0.79 -15.87 8.41
N ARG A 69 -1.53 -16.86 8.93
CA ARG A 69 -0.96 -18.06 9.55
C ARG A 69 -0.63 -19.16 8.54
N HIS A 70 -0.48 -18.81 7.26
CA HIS A 70 -0.19 -19.74 6.17
C HIS A 70 1.28 -19.56 5.74
N PRO A 71 2.18 -20.49 6.08
CA PRO A 71 3.57 -20.46 5.63
C PRO A 71 3.68 -20.57 4.10
N LEU A 72 4.68 -19.90 3.51
CA LEU A 72 4.86 -19.95 2.06
C LEU A 72 5.18 -21.36 1.52
N HIS A 73 5.81 -22.23 2.32
CA HIS A 73 6.09 -23.61 1.89
C HIS A 73 4.82 -24.48 1.79
N GLU A 74 3.70 -24.08 2.40
CA GLU A 74 2.40 -24.73 2.21
C GLU A 74 1.69 -24.19 0.97
N VAL A 75 1.92 -22.91 0.64
CA VAL A 75 1.37 -22.27 -0.57
C VAL A 75 2.08 -22.78 -1.83
N PHE A 76 3.40 -22.99 -1.75
CA PHE A 76 4.21 -23.47 -2.85
C PHE A 76 5.06 -24.68 -2.43
N PRO A 77 4.43 -25.86 -2.24
CA PRO A 77 5.09 -27.06 -1.72
C PRO A 77 6.20 -27.63 -2.63
N GLU A 78 6.21 -27.25 -3.90
CA GLU A 78 7.16 -27.67 -4.92
C GLU A 78 8.54 -27.00 -4.79
N TYR A 79 8.66 -25.90 -4.05
CA TYR A 79 9.95 -25.19 -3.86
C TYR A 79 10.59 -25.56 -2.52
N ASP A 80 11.51 -26.51 -2.54
CA ASP A 80 12.25 -26.97 -1.36
C ASP A 80 12.97 -25.86 -0.58
N ALA A 81 13.39 -24.80 -1.28
CA ALA A 81 14.04 -23.63 -0.68
C ALA A 81 13.16 -22.91 0.36
N LEU A 82 11.83 -23.03 0.27
CA LEU A 82 10.88 -22.44 1.21
C LEU A 82 10.69 -23.28 2.47
N LYS A 83 10.93 -24.60 2.42
CA LYS A 83 10.67 -25.53 3.55
C LYS A 83 11.48 -25.19 4.81
N LYS A 84 12.62 -24.53 4.64
CA LYS A 84 13.50 -24.10 5.75
C LYS A 84 13.20 -22.68 6.23
N ARG A 85 12.15 -22.04 5.72
CA ARG A 85 11.82 -20.63 5.98
C ARG A 85 10.55 -20.46 6.79
N LYS A 86 10.47 -19.31 7.45
CA LYS A 86 9.34 -18.92 8.30
C LYS A 86 8.47 -17.84 7.65
N ASP A 87 8.75 -17.49 6.40
CA ASP A 87 7.97 -16.50 5.65
C ASP A 87 6.53 -16.99 5.49
N VAL A 88 5.60 -16.05 5.61
CA VAL A 88 4.15 -16.31 5.56
C VAL A 88 3.50 -15.51 4.45
N LEU A 89 2.34 -15.99 3.99
CA LEU A 89 1.46 -15.25 3.11
C LEU A 89 0.88 -14.04 3.83
N PHE A 90 0.70 -12.93 3.12
CA PHE A 90 0.03 -11.74 3.65
C PHE A 90 -1.38 -11.64 3.08
N PHE A 91 -2.31 -11.05 3.82
CA PHE A 91 -3.60 -10.66 3.26
C PHE A 91 -3.46 -9.28 2.59
N GLY A 92 -3.50 -9.23 1.25
CA GLY A 92 -3.34 -7.98 0.50
C GLY A 92 -4.63 -7.18 0.36
N GLY A 93 -5.79 -7.83 0.45
CA GLY A 93 -7.09 -7.15 0.46
C GLY A 93 -8.26 -8.04 0.04
N PRO A 94 -9.48 -7.49 0.04
CA PRO A 94 -10.70 -8.26 -0.15
C PRO A 94 -10.95 -8.69 -1.60
N VAL A 95 -10.25 -8.12 -2.58
CA VAL A 95 -10.43 -8.42 -4.00
C VAL A 95 -9.57 -9.60 -4.41
N SER A 96 -10.14 -10.55 -5.15
CA SER A 96 -9.46 -11.76 -5.63
C SER A 96 -8.71 -12.51 -4.51
N ARG A 97 -9.40 -12.86 -3.42
CA ARG A 97 -8.75 -13.45 -2.23
C ARG A 97 -7.96 -14.74 -2.52
N GLN A 98 -8.32 -15.49 -3.55
CA GLN A 98 -7.58 -16.68 -3.98
C GLN A 98 -6.43 -16.36 -4.94
N GLY A 99 -6.43 -15.17 -5.55
CA GLY A 99 -5.36 -14.72 -6.43
C GLY A 99 -4.11 -14.34 -5.64
N LEU A 100 -2.94 -14.68 -6.19
CA LEU A 100 -1.66 -14.31 -5.64
C LEU A 100 -1.13 -13.04 -6.30
N VAL A 101 -0.60 -12.15 -5.48
CA VAL A 101 0.17 -11.00 -5.93
C VAL A 101 1.46 -10.90 -5.15
N VAL A 102 2.51 -10.39 -5.78
CA VAL A 102 3.86 -10.36 -5.21
C VAL A 102 4.44 -8.96 -5.32
N LEU A 103 4.98 -8.46 -4.20
CA LEU A 103 5.90 -7.33 -4.23
C LEU A 103 7.34 -7.82 -4.26
N VAL A 104 8.15 -7.17 -5.08
CA VAL A 104 9.57 -7.46 -5.27
C VAL A 104 10.37 -6.19 -5.00
N HIS A 105 11.30 -6.24 -4.06
CA HIS A 105 12.34 -5.23 -3.84
C HIS A 105 13.55 -5.57 -4.70
N SER A 106 13.85 -4.72 -5.66
CA SER A 106 14.92 -4.94 -6.63
C SER A 106 15.52 -3.60 -7.08
N PRO A 107 16.82 -3.51 -7.36
CA PRO A 107 17.40 -2.29 -7.94
C PRO A 107 16.92 -2.05 -9.38
N GLU A 108 16.49 -3.10 -10.07
CA GLU A 108 16.05 -3.07 -11.47
C GLU A 108 14.63 -3.61 -11.61
N LEU A 109 13.87 -3.03 -12.53
CA LEU A 109 12.51 -3.44 -12.86
C LEU A 109 12.53 -4.85 -13.49
N PRO A 110 11.91 -5.86 -12.85
CA PRO A 110 11.76 -7.17 -13.48
C PRO A 110 10.86 -7.08 -14.73
N PRO A 111 11.19 -7.77 -15.83
CA PRO A 111 10.31 -7.82 -17.00
C PRO A 111 8.91 -8.31 -16.65
N GLY A 112 7.88 -7.58 -17.09
CA GLY A 112 6.47 -7.89 -16.80
C GLY A 112 5.98 -7.42 -15.43
N ALA A 113 6.82 -6.81 -14.60
CA ALA A 113 6.40 -6.20 -13.34
C ALA A 113 5.96 -4.73 -13.54
N THR A 114 5.18 -4.23 -12.58
CA THR A 114 4.74 -2.84 -12.52
C THR A 114 5.49 -2.10 -11.42
N ALA A 115 6.06 -0.93 -11.72
CA ALA A 115 6.70 -0.09 -10.72
C ALA A 115 5.66 0.49 -9.73
N VAL A 116 5.92 0.30 -8.44
CA VAL A 116 5.11 0.83 -7.34
C VAL A 116 5.89 1.96 -6.66
N LEU A 117 7.12 1.65 -6.23
CA LEU A 117 8.13 2.60 -5.77
C LEU A 117 9.34 2.52 -6.71
N ARG A 118 10.39 3.31 -6.42
CA ARG A 118 11.63 3.33 -7.22
C ARG A 118 12.24 1.93 -7.38
N ASP A 119 12.25 1.16 -6.30
CA ASP A 119 12.86 -0.16 -6.17
C ASP A 119 11.85 -1.24 -5.76
N VAL A 120 10.56 -0.90 -5.67
CA VAL A 120 9.50 -1.85 -5.32
C VAL A 120 8.57 -2.05 -6.51
N PHE A 121 8.43 -3.29 -6.92
CA PHE A 121 7.68 -3.70 -8.07
C PHE A 121 6.58 -4.68 -7.68
N PHE A 122 5.50 -4.68 -8.46
CA PHE A 122 4.38 -5.59 -8.31
C PHE A 122 4.33 -6.56 -9.48
N THR A 123 3.96 -7.80 -9.20
CA THR A 123 3.61 -8.76 -10.23
C THR A 123 2.53 -9.73 -9.76
N SER A 124 1.72 -10.18 -10.71
CA SER A 124 0.83 -11.35 -10.59
C SER A 124 1.09 -12.34 -11.74
N ASP A 125 2.19 -12.14 -12.48
CA ASP A 125 2.61 -12.99 -13.58
C ASP A 125 3.19 -14.29 -13.02
N VAL A 126 2.58 -15.41 -13.37
CA VAL A 126 2.92 -16.73 -12.83
C VAL A 126 4.34 -17.13 -13.21
N ASP A 127 4.79 -16.83 -14.43
CA ASP A 127 6.12 -17.19 -14.90
C ASP A 127 7.19 -16.35 -14.19
N LEU A 128 6.90 -15.07 -13.91
CA LEU A 128 7.79 -14.26 -13.09
C LEU A 128 7.82 -14.77 -11.65
N ILE A 129 6.68 -15.08 -11.04
CA ILE A 129 6.61 -15.62 -9.68
C ILE A 129 7.41 -16.93 -9.58
N ASP A 130 7.24 -17.85 -10.52
CA ASP A 130 8.02 -19.09 -10.58
C ASP A 130 9.53 -18.82 -10.63
N ARG A 131 9.98 -17.94 -11.53
CA ARG A 131 11.40 -17.54 -11.60
C ARG A 131 11.93 -16.92 -10.30
N LEU A 132 11.09 -16.16 -9.58
CA LEU A 132 11.47 -15.57 -8.29
C LEU A 132 11.62 -16.65 -7.21
N LEU A 133 10.74 -17.64 -7.18
CA LEU A 133 10.72 -18.73 -6.20
C LEU A 133 11.83 -19.77 -6.42
N GLN A 134 12.37 -19.87 -7.63
CA GLN A 134 13.52 -20.74 -7.95
C GLN A 134 14.88 -20.16 -7.50
N ARG A 135 14.93 -18.90 -7.04
CA ARG A 135 16.17 -18.30 -6.54
C ARG A 135 16.70 -19.08 -5.32
N PRO A 136 18.02 -19.11 -5.08
CA PRO A 136 18.57 -19.71 -3.86
C PRO A 136 18.03 -19.08 -2.57
N ASP A 137 17.66 -17.80 -2.65
CA ASP A 137 17.12 -16.99 -1.56
C ASP A 137 15.75 -16.40 -1.96
N PRO A 138 14.70 -17.23 -2.07
CA PRO A 138 13.48 -16.86 -2.80
C PRO A 138 12.63 -15.79 -2.10
N THR A 139 12.76 -15.64 -0.78
CA THR A 139 11.96 -14.67 -0.01
C THR A 139 12.70 -13.36 0.26
N ARG A 140 13.98 -13.26 -0.08
CA ARG A 140 14.73 -12.02 0.07
C ARG A 140 14.19 -10.95 -0.86
N GLY A 141 13.72 -9.85 -0.26
CA GLY A 141 13.08 -8.76 -0.99
C GLY A 141 11.79 -9.18 -1.69
N LEU A 142 11.12 -10.23 -1.22
CA LEU A 142 9.88 -10.72 -1.83
C LEU A 142 8.79 -10.83 -0.77
N ARG A 143 7.60 -10.33 -1.07
CA ARG A 143 6.42 -10.53 -0.24
C ARG A 143 5.23 -11.00 -1.06
N VAL A 144 4.67 -12.15 -0.67
CA VAL A 144 3.51 -12.77 -1.33
C VAL A 144 2.24 -12.41 -0.58
N TYR A 145 1.21 -12.07 -1.32
CA TYR A 145 -0.10 -11.72 -0.79
C TYR A 145 -1.20 -12.57 -1.43
N SER A 146 -2.21 -12.87 -0.63
CA SER A 146 -3.52 -13.33 -1.07
C SER A 146 -4.44 -12.11 -1.24
N GLY A 147 -4.92 -11.94 -2.46
CA GLY A 147 -5.75 -10.81 -2.87
C GLY A 147 -5.06 -9.45 -2.84
N TYR A 148 -5.83 -8.44 -3.20
CA TYR A 148 -5.40 -7.05 -3.23
C TYR A 148 -6.55 -6.12 -2.84
N SER A 149 -6.21 -4.85 -2.64
CA SER A 149 -7.14 -3.77 -2.35
C SER A 149 -7.34 -2.94 -3.63
N GLY A 150 -8.58 -2.80 -4.07
CA GLY A 150 -8.93 -2.03 -5.25
C GLY A 150 -10.03 -1.03 -4.95
N TRP A 151 -10.03 0.08 -5.67
CA TRP A 151 -11.02 1.14 -5.52
C TRP A 151 -11.77 1.35 -6.82
N ARG A 152 -13.07 1.59 -6.70
CA ARG A 152 -13.88 2.07 -7.82
C ARG A 152 -13.46 3.50 -8.20
N PRO A 153 -13.78 3.96 -9.42
CA PRO A 153 -13.52 5.34 -9.83
C PRO A 153 -14.06 6.35 -8.80
N GLY A 154 -13.22 7.27 -8.33
CA GLY A 154 -13.57 8.30 -7.35
C GLY A 154 -13.71 7.84 -5.89
N GLN A 155 -13.68 6.53 -5.63
CA GLN A 155 -13.90 5.99 -4.28
C GLN A 155 -12.77 6.39 -3.33
N LEU A 156 -11.51 6.17 -3.73
CA LEU A 156 -10.35 6.49 -2.89
C LEU A 156 -10.32 7.98 -2.55
N GLN A 157 -10.58 8.85 -3.52
CA GLN A 157 -10.64 10.30 -3.32
C GLN A 157 -11.73 10.67 -2.31
N SER A 158 -12.90 10.03 -2.41
CA SER A 158 -14.01 10.24 -1.49
C SER A 158 -13.68 9.78 -0.07
N GLU A 159 -13.00 8.63 0.10
CA GLU A 159 -12.55 8.12 1.39
C GLU A 159 -11.51 9.03 2.04
N ILE A 160 -10.55 9.54 1.26
CA ILE A 160 -9.58 10.54 1.73
C ILE A 160 -10.28 11.83 2.15
N ALA A 161 -11.22 12.34 1.34
CA ALA A 161 -11.96 13.56 1.64
C ALA A 161 -12.86 13.43 2.89
N ARG A 162 -13.45 12.26 3.09
CA ARG A 162 -14.20 11.92 4.32
C ARG A 162 -13.28 11.77 5.54
N GLY A 163 -11.99 11.64 5.31
CA GLY A 163 -10.98 11.60 6.35
C GLY A 163 -10.71 10.19 6.88
N ASP A 164 -10.97 9.14 6.11
CA ASP A 164 -10.76 7.75 6.54
C ASP A 164 -9.26 7.37 6.56
N TRP A 165 -8.44 8.08 5.79
CA TRP A 165 -7.03 7.78 5.58
C TRP A 165 -6.13 8.96 5.94
N HIS A 166 -4.92 8.67 6.45
CA HIS A 166 -3.77 9.55 6.27
C HIS A 166 -2.96 9.08 5.06
N VAL A 167 -2.47 10.03 4.26
CA VAL A 167 -1.60 9.75 3.11
C VAL A 167 -0.17 10.12 3.49
N LEU A 168 0.76 9.16 3.40
CA LEU A 168 2.18 9.36 3.70
C LEU A 168 3.05 8.89 2.52
N PRO A 169 4.26 9.46 2.36
CA PRO A 169 5.27 8.88 1.49
C PRO A 169 5.53 7.42 1.86
N ALA A 170 5.68 6.57 0.83
CA ALA A 170 6.01 5.17 1.00
C ALA A 170 7.50 4.89 0.79
N ASP A 171 7.99 3.87 1.46
CA ASP A 171 9.39 3.43 1.42
C ASP A 171 9.46 1.89 1.51
N ALA A 172 10.52 1.31 0.94
CA ALA A 172 10.69 -0.14 0.88
C ALA A 172 10.95 -0.74 2.28
N GLU A 173 11.68 -0.05 3.15
CA GLU A 173 12.01 -0.51 4.51
C GLU A 173 10.74 -0.81 5.33
N THR A 174 9.76 0.10 5.31
CA THR A 174 8.47 -0.09 6.00
C THR A 174 7.69 -1.27 5.44
N VAL A 175 7.85 -1.58 4.15
CA VAL A 175 7.31 -2.80 3.57
C VAL A 175 8.11 -3.98 4.09
N PHE A 176 9.36 -4.15 3.68
CA PHE A 176 10.07 -5.43 3.79
C PHE A 176 10.71 -5.71 5.15
N ASP A 177 11.17 -4.68 5.88
CA ASP A 177 12.10 -4.87 7.00
C ASP A 177 11.46 -4.67 8.37
N LYS A 178 10.30 -3.98 8.43
CA LYS A 178 9.57 -3.74 9.69
C LYS A 178 8.74 -4.93 10.13
N ASP A 179 8.62 -5.08 11.45
CA ASP A 179 7.61 -5.95 12.07
C ASP A 179 6.20 -5.48 11.66
N PRO A 180 5.40 -6.31 10.96
CA PRO A 180 4.04 -5.95 10.56
C PRO A 180 3.16 -5.44 11.70
N ALA A 181 3.32 -5.97 12.92
CA ALA A 181 2.52 -5.54 14.07
C ALA A 181 2.81 -4.08 14.50
N ARG A 182 3.99 -3.55 14.13
CA ARG A 182 4.45 -2.21 14.47
C ARG A 182 4.18 -1.17 13.39
N VAL A 183 3.98 -1.60 12.15
CA VAL A 183 3.79 -0.73 10.99
C VAL A 183 2.65 0.28 11.19
N TRP A 184 1.44 -0.18 11.52
CA TRP A 184 0.32 0.76 11.71
C TRP A 184 0.49 1.68 12.93
N PRO A 185 0.79 1.17 14.15
CA PRO A 185 0.99 2.02 15.33
C PRO A 185 2.00 3.15 15.12
N GLU A 186 3.12 2.88 14.45
CA GLU A 186 4.14 3.88 14.19
C GLU A 186 3.70 4.91 13.15
N LEU A 187 3.09 4.47 12.05
CA LEU A 187 2.70 5.37 10.98
C LEU A 187 1.52 6.27 11.36
N ILE A 188 0.57 5.78 12.16
CA ILE A 188 -0.58 6.58 12.60
C ILE A 188 -0.16 7.66 13.61
N GLU A 189 0.82 7.38 14.46
CA GLU A 189 1.43 8.36 15.37
C GLU A 189 2.19 9.45 14.59
N ARG A 190 3.02 9.03 13.63
CA ARG A 190 3.75 9.93 12.72
C ARG A 190 2.79 10.86 11.97
N ALA A 191 1.68 10.33 11.47
CA ALA A 191 0.67 11.11 10.75
C ALA A 191 -0.08 12.11 11.65
N SER A 192 -0.36 11.73 12.89
CA SER A 192 -1.10 12.54 13.87
C SER A 192 -0.28 13.73 14.37
N THR A 193 1.02 13.53 14.61
CA THR A 193 1.94 14.59 15.04
C THR A 193 2.08 15.67 13.97
N LYS A 194 2.23 15.26 12.71
CA LYS A 194 2.35 16.20 11.57
C LYS A 194 1.08 17.06 11.39
N HIS A 195 -0.10 16.49 11.63
CA HIS A 195 -1.36 17.23 11.56
C HIS A 195 -1.53 18.24 12.70
N THR A 196 -1.09 17.89 13.90
CA THR A 196 -1.18 18.77 15.08
C THR A 196 -0.31 20.01 14.88
N ASN A 197 0.95 19.82 14.46
CA ASN A 197 1.88 20.92 14.23
C ASN A 197 1.38 21.89 13.13
N THR A 198 0.82 21.39 12.02
CA THR A 198 0.28 22.25 10.96
C THR A 198 -0.91 23.09 11.44
N ARG A 199 -1.81 22.51 12.25
CA ARG A 199 -2.99 23.24 12.77
C ARG A 199 -2.60 24.30 13.80
N GLU A 200 -1.61 24.04 14.62
CA GLU A 200 -1.11 25.00 15.61
C GLU A 200 -0.39 26.17 14.96
N ILE A 201 0.43 25.94 13.93
CA ILE A 201 1.12 27.01 13.18
C ILE A 201 0.12 27.91 12.45
N VAL A 202 -0.90 27.34 11.80
CA VAL A 202 -1.95 28.13 11.13
C VAL A 202 -2.73 28.97 12.15
N ARG A 203 -3.14 28.37 13.28
CA ARG A 203 -3.82 29.12 14.36
C ARG A 203 -2.95 30.21 14.97
N ALA A 204 -1.65 29.98 15.12
CA ALA A 204 -0.72 30.99 15.65
C ALA A 204 -0.56 32.16 14.66
N GLY A 205 -0.43 31.86 13.36
CA GLY A 205 -0.34 32.87 12.31
C GLY A 205 -1.62 33.70 12.13
N ASP A 206 -2.80 33.11 12.35
CA ASP A 206 -4.08 33.83 12.30
C ASP A 206 -4.23 34.77 13.51
N ARG A 207 -3.84 34.32 14.71
CA ARG A 207 -3.85 35.17 15.93
C ARG A 207 -2.88 36.35 15.82
N GLU A 208 -1.72 36.17 15.19
CA GLU A 208 -0.74 37.25 15.02
C GLU A 208 -1.18 38.29 13.96
N ARG A 209 -1.97 37.88 12.96
CA ARG A 209 -2.60 38.81 12.00
C ARG A 209 -3.72 39.62 12.63
N ASP A 210 -4.59 39.00 13.42
CA ASP A 210 -5.67 39.71 14.12
C ASP A 210 -5.12 40.76 15.10
N ASN A 211 -3.97 40.49 15.72
CA ASN A 211 -3.33 41.40 16.67
C ASN A 211 -2.50 42.53 16.00
N ARG A 212 -2.37 42.52 14.67
CA ARG A 212 -1.68 43.56 13.88
C ARG A 212 -2.63 44.51 13.13
N ALA A 213 -3.94 44.35 13.25
CA ALA A 213 -4.88 45.29 12.68
C ALA A 213 -4.70 46.68 13.34
N PRO A 214 -4.34 47.74 12.59
CA PRO A 214 -4.15 49.06 13.18
C PRO A 214 -5.48 49.58 13.72
N ALA A 215 -5.48 50.05 14.97
CA ALA A 215 -6.63 50.73 15.56
C ALA A 215 -6.99 51.93 14.67
N LEU A 216 -8.08 51.82 13.93
CA LEU A 216 -8.66 52.94 13.19
C LEU A 216 -9.11 53.98 14.21
N THR A 217 -8.24 54.95 14.48
CA THR A 217 -8.55 56.16 15.26
C THR A 217 -9.73 56.85 14.59
N ARG A 218 -10.90 56.75 15.21
CA ARG A 218 -12.11 57.48 14.80
C ARG A 218 -11.88 58.97 15.01
N SER A 219 -11.46 59.67 13.96
CA SER A 219 -11.51 61.13 13.87
C SER A 219 -12.98 61.57 13.87
N ARG A 220 -13.39 62.31 14.91
CA ARG A 220 -14.70 62.99 14.94
C ARG A 220 -14.73 64.10 13.87
N PRO A 221 -15.83 64.27 13.12
CA PRO A 221 -15.97 65.43 12.24
C PRO A 221 -16.26 66.70 13.05
N PRO A 222 -15.88 67.89 12.55
CA PRO A 222 -16.19 69.16 13.20
C PRO A 222 -17.68 69.49 13.06
N VAL A 223 -18.24 70.02 14.13
CA VAL A 223 -19.59 70.61 14.16
C VAL A 223 -19.50 72.01 13.55
N PHE A 224 -20.31 72.26 12.52
CA PHE A 224 -20.71 73.59 12.09
C PHE A 224 -22.24 73.67 12.17
#